data_AF-A0A7C7TR32-F1
#
_entry.id   AF-A0A7C7TR32-F1
#
_cell.length_a   1.000
_cell.length_b   1.000
_cell.length_c   1.000
_cell.angle_alpha   90.00
_cell.angle_beta   90.00
_cell.angle_gamma   90.00
#
_symmetry.space_group_name_H-M   'P 1'
#
loop_
_entity.id
_entity.type
_entity.pdbx_description
1 polymer ?
#
loop_
_entity_poly.entity_id
_entity_poly.type
_entity_poly.pdbx_seq_one_letter_code
_entity_poly.pdbx_strand_id
1 'polypeptide(L)'
;MPKPNRVKFQFISLFAILLITPLLSAQQDFSAVEIVPHHVAGSFYYLEGAGGNIGLSVGEDGVIMIDDQFAPLTDKIIAAISQLNNGEIRFLINTHVHGDHTGGNENMGKRGVLILARDEVRVRLSEQSPEEALPVLTYNDTITIHLNGEEVHAFSVSPAHTDGDSFIHFRTSDVIHTGDVFRTTAFPVIDTNNGGTLNGTLAALGRLIGVAGPDTKIVPGHGVVSNRMDVIGFRDMILDVKSRVEPMIAQGMSYDQVSAADPTSAYNARYGDSERFLRALYSELSGQP
;
A
#
# COMPACT_ATOMS: atom_id res chain seq x y z
N MET A 1 -5.17 48.40 73.49
CA MET A 1 -5.74 48.15 72.15
C MET A 1 -4.63 48.30 71.10
N PRO A 2 -4.00 47.21 70.64
CA PRO A 2 -3.04 47.21 69.53
C PRO A 2 -3.76 46.96 68.20
N LYS A 3 -3.41 47.70 67.14
CA LYS A 3 -3.94 47.56 65.78
C LYS A 3 -3.41 46.28 65.10
N PRO A 4 -4.18 45.63 64.20
CA PRO A 4 -3.68 44.50 63.44
C PRO A 4 -2.83 44.96 62.24
N ASN A 5 -1.68 44.32 62.05
CA ASN A 5 -0.83 44.47 60.87
C ASN A 5 -1.50 43.85 59.64
N ARG A 6 -1.65 44.62 58.56
CA ARG A 6 -2.08 44.12 57.25
C ARG A 6 -0.87 43.52 56.51
N VAL A 7 -0.89 42.21 56.28
CA VAL A 7 0.04 41.53 55.37
C VAL A 7 -0.39 41.85 53.94
N LYS A 8 0.51 42.47 53.14
CA LYS A 8 0.31 42.66 51.70
C LYS A 8 0.82 41.40 50.97
N PHE A 9 -0.08 40.66 50.33
CA PHE A 9 0.31 39.64 49.35
C PHE A 9 0.66 40.33 48.03
N GLN A 10 1.92 40.22 47.59
CA GLN A 10 2.32 40.53 46.23
C GLN A 10 2.03 39.30 45.36
N PHE A 11 1.10 39.44 44.41
CA PHE A 11 0.94 38.49 43.31
C PHE A 11 2.09 38.70 42.31
N ILE A 12 3.00 37.72 42.22
CA ILE A 12 3.95 37.63 41.12
C ILE A 12 3.27 36.78 40.04
N SER A 13 2.78 37.42 38.99
CA SER A 13 2.28 36.72 37.81
C SER A 13 3.46 36.17 37.01
N LEU A 14 3.63 34.85 37.03
CA LEU A 14 4.61 34.14 36.21
C LEU A 14 4.03 34.00 34.79
N PHE A 15 4.50 34.81 33.85
CA PHE A 15 4.19 34.64 32.43
C PHE A 15 5.01 33.46 31.90
N ALA A 16 4.38 32.30 31.74
CA ALA A 16 4.98 31.16 31.05
C ALA A 16 4.96 31.44 29.54
N ILE A 17 6.13 31.72 28.96
CA ILE A 17 6.31 31.80 27.51
C ILE A 17 6.27 30.36 26.99
N LEU A 18 5.14 29.99 26.36
CA LEU A 18 5.00 28.73 25.65
C LEU A 18 5.80 28.83 24.34
N LEU A 19 7.00 28.23 24.31
CA LEU A 19 7.76 28.05 23.08
C LEU A 19 7.04 27.04 22.19
N ILE A 20 6.31 27.54 21.18
CA ILE A 20 5.78 26.73 20.10
C ILE A 20 6.94 26.43 19.16
N THR A 21 7.56 25.26 19.30
CA THR A 21 8.50 24.74 18.29
C THR A 21 7.67 24.16 17.15
N PRO A 22 7.83 24.62 15.90
CA PRO A 22 7.20 23.96 14.77
C PRO A 22 7.83 22.57 14.63
N LEU A 23 6.98 21.54 14.60
CA LEU A 23 7.37 20.22 14.10
C LEU A 23 7.73 20.41 12.62
N LEU A 24 9.02 20.47 12.32
CA LEU A 24 9.52 20.29 10.97
C LEU A 24 9.22 18.84 10.58
N SER A 25 8.15 18.63 9.81
CA SER A 25 8.01 17.40 9.02
C SER A 25 9.22 17.36 8.09
N ALA A 26 10.14 16.44 8.35
CA ALA A 26 11.25 16.17 7.44
C ALA A 26 10.64 15.69 6.12
N GLN A 27 10.61 16.57 5.11
CA GLN A 27 10.19 16.18 3.78
C GLN A 27 11.22 15.18 3.25
N GLN A 28 10.77 14.00 2.86
CA GLN A 28 11.63 12.97 2.28
C GLN A 28 12.34 13.55 1.04
N ASP A 29 13.66 13.40 0.97
CA ASP A 29 14.46 13.88 -0.16
C ASP A 29 14.40 12.85 -1.30
N PHE A 30 13.72 13.23 -2.39
CA PHE A 30 13.58 12.40 -3.60
C PHE A 30 14.63 12.70 -4.67
N SER A 31 15.57 13.63 -4.41
CA SER A 31 16.54 14.08 -5.42
C SER A 31 17.46 12.96 -5.90
N ALA A 32 17.89 12.07 -5.00
CA ALA A 32 18.76 10.94 -5.29
C ALA A 32 18.04 9.66 -5.76
N VAL A 33 16.70 9.65 -5.74
CA VAL A 33 15.93 8.47 -6.16
C VAL A 33 16.07 8.25 -7.67
N GLU A 34 16.46 7.05 -8.06
CA GLU A 34 16.44 6.59 -9.45
C GLU A 34 15.16 5.79 -9.71
N ILE A 35 14.62 5.89 -10.93
CA ILE A 35 13.49 5.07 -11.37
C ILE A 35 14.05 4.04 -12.36
N VAL A 36 14.08 2.78 -11.93
CA VAL A 36 14.77 1.71 -12.66
C VAL A 36 13.73 0.77 -13.29
N PRO A 37 13.70 0.63 -14.63
CA PRO A 37 12.80 -0.31 -15.29
C PRO A 37 13.36 -1.74 -15.29
N HIS A 38 12.49 -2.70 -15.02
CA HIS A 38 12.79 -4.13 -15.07
C HIS A 38 11.79 -4.84 -15.96
N HIS A 39 12.27 -5.46 -17.04
CA HIS A 39 11.43 -6.34 -17.86
C HIS A 39 11.10 -7.62 -17.09
N VAL A 40 9.83 -8.03 -17.10
CA VAL A 40 9.38 -9.24 -16.39
C VAL A 40 9.02 -10.35 -17.37
N ALA A 41 8.06 -10.07 -18.26
CA ALA A 41 7.59 -11.00 -19.29
C ALA A 41 6.74 -10.26 -20.33
N GLY A 42 6.74 -10.74 -21.58
CA GLY A 42 5.90 -10.16 -22.63
C GLY A 42 6.09 -8.65 -22.79
N SER A 43 4.99 -7.90 -22.74
CA SER A 43 4.98 -6.42 -22.77
C SER A 43 5.15 -5.79 -21.39
N PHE A 44 5.23 -6.59 -20.33
CA PHE A 44 5.20 -6.12 -18.95
C PHE A 44 6.58 -5.76 -18.38
N TYR A 45 6.66 -4.57 -17.79
CA TYR A 45 7.78 -4.09 -16.99
C TYR A 45 7.26 -3.69 -15.60
N TYR A 46 8.13 -3.69 -14.58
CA TYR A 46 7.89 -2.88 -13.39
C TYR A 46 8.97 -1.81 -13.23
N LEU A 47 8.62 -0.67 -12.65
CA LEU A 47 9.57 0.35 -12.25
C LEU A 47 9.83 0.27 -10.74
N GLU A 48 11.09 0.13 -10.38
CA GLU A 48 11.57 0.27 -9.01
C GLU A 48 11.85 1.76 -8.72
N GLY A 49 11.48 2.21 -7.52
CA GLY A 49 11.70 3.58 -7.06
C GLY A 49 11.69 3.66 -5.54
N ALA A 50 11.14 4.73 -4.98
CA ALA A 50 11.08 4.91 -3.51
C ALA A 50 9.72 4.55 -2.90
N GLY A 51 8.67 4.42 -3.72
CA GLY A 51 7.34 3.98 -3.30
C GLY A 51 7.03 2.55 -3.74
N GLY A 52 5.74 2.26 -3.96
CA GLY A 52 5.33 0.98 -4.53
C GLY A 52 5.89 0.74 -5.93
N ASN A 53 6.04 -0.53 -6.30
CA ASN A 53 6.36 -0.92 -7.65
C ASN A 53 5.28 -0.40 -8.61
N ILE A 54 5.72 0.23 -9.70
CA ILE A 54 4.82 0.66 -10.77
C ILE A 54 4.80 -0.43 -11.82
N GLY A 55 3.63 -0.99 -12.12
CA GLY A 55 3.48 -1.92 -13.25
C GLY A 55 3.29 -1.18 -14.57
N LEU A 56 3.85 -1.69 -15.67
CA LEU A 56 3.68 -1.13 -17.01
C LEU A 56 3.41 -2.23 -18.03
N SER A 57 2.39 -2.05 -18.88
CA SER A 57 2.31 -2.74 -20.18
C SER A 57 2.61 -1.76 -21.29
N VAL A 58 3.60 -2.09 -22.10
CA VAL A 58 4.20 -1.20 -23.10
C VAL A 58 4.03 -1.78 -24.50
N GLY A 59 3.52 -0.98 -25.44
CA GLY A 59 3.40 -1.38 -26.85
C GLY A 59 3.00 -0.24 -27.79
N GLU A 60 2.61 -0.59 -29.02
CA GLU A 60 2.34 0.38 -30.09
C GLU A 60 1.11 1.27 -29.84
N ASP A 61 0.14 0.78 -29.07
CA ASP A 61 -1.10 1.51 -28.76
C ASP A 61 -0.94 2.44 -27.53
N GLY A 62 0.26 2.49 -26.93
CA GLY A 62 0.59 3.28 -25.75
C GLY A 62 0.90 2.44 -24.51
N VAL A 63 0.79 3.06 -23.34
CA VAL A 63 1.17 2.48 -22.05
C VAL A 63 -0.04 2.36 -21.11
N ILE A 64 -0.20 1.17 -20.49
CA ILE A 64 -1.02 1.00 -19.29
C ILE A 64 -0.07 1.02 -18.10
N MET A 65 -0.38 1.85 -17.11
CA MET A 65 0.40 2.02 -15.89
C MET A 65 -0.42 1.57 -14.67
N ILE A 66 0.23 0.94 -13.71
CA ILE A 66 -0.34 0.54 -12.42
C ILE A 66 0.40 1.30 -11.33
N ASP A 67 -0.34 2.08 -10.54
CA ASP A 67 0.17 2.97 -9.50
C ASP A 67 1.20 4.00 -10.01
N ASP A 68 1.48 5.06 -9.23
CA ASP A 68 2.32 6.18 -9.70
C ASP A 68 3.27 6.80 -8.68
N GLN A 69 3.51 6.07 -7.58
CA GLN A 69 4.37 6.48 -6.48
C GLN A 69 4.04 7.87 -5.94
N PHE A 70 5.06 8.66 -5.58
CA PHE A 70 4.92 9.97 -4.96
C PHE A 70 4.98 11.08 -6.01
N ALA A 71 4.19 12.15 -5.83
CA ALA A 71 4.18 13.33 -6.70
C ALA A 71 5.57 13.87 -7.10
N PRO A 72 6.56 14.01 -6.19
CA PRO A 72 7.89 14.51 -6.56
C PRO A 72 8.65 13.62 -7.57
N LEU A 73 8.24 12.36 -7.76
CA LEU A 73 8.88 11.42 -8.68
C LEU A 73 8.24 11.40 -10.07
N THR A 74 7.09 12.05 -10.28
CA THR A 74 6.33 11.94 -11.54
C THR A 74 7.17 12.21 -12.79
N ASP A 75 7.99 13.27 -12.79
CA ASP A 75 8.82 13.59 -13.96
C ASP A 75 9.92 12.55 -14.22
N LYS A 76 10.50 11.96 -13.17
CA LYS A 76 11.48 10.86 -13.29
C LYS A 76 10.82 9.59 -13.81
N ILE A 77 9.60 9.31 -13.35
CA ILE A 77 8.80 8.15 -13.79
C ILE A 77 8.46 8.29 -15.28
N ILE A 78 7.93 9.44 -15.70
CA ILE A 78 7.63 9.71 -17.12
C ILE A 78 8.90 9.59 -17.96
N ALA A 79 10.03 10.13 -17.49
CA ALA A 79 11.29 10.02 -18.21
C ALA A 79 11.75 8.56 -18.39
N ALA A 80 11.60 7.72 -17.37
CA ALA A 80 11.89 6.29 -17.44
C ALA A 80 10.95 5.56 -18.42
N ILE A 81 9.64 5.86 -18.38
CA ILE A 81 8.66 5.32 -19.34
C ILE A 81 9.04 5.71 -20.78
N SER A 82 9.42 6.97 -21.02
CA SER A 82 9.83 7.44 -22.36
C SER A 82 11.07 6.71 -22.91
N GLN A 83 11.96 6.18 -22.06
CA GLN A 83 13.07 5.34 -22.54
C GLN A 83 12.59 3.97 -23.05
N LEU A 84 11.46 3.48 -22.55
CA LEU A 84 10.85 2.22 -22.99
C LEU A 84 9.92 2.45 -24.20
N ASN A 85 9.16 3.54 -24.19
CA ASN A 85 8.13 3.83 -25.17
C ASN A 85 7.75 5.32 -25.17
N ASN A 86 7.72 5.94 -26.35
CA ASN A 86 7.37 7.34 -26.54
C ASN A 86 5.86 7.60 -26.78
N GLY A 87 5.03 6.58 -26.62
CA GLY A 87 3.57 6.64 -26.73
C GLY A 87 2.92 7.23 -25.49
N GLU A 88 1.62 7.49 -25.60
CA GLU A 88 0.82 8.06 -24.51
C GLU A 88 0.61 7.05 -23.38
N ILE A 89 0.63 7.51 -22.13
CA ILE A 89 0.08 6.75 -21.00
C ILE A 89 -1.44 6.82 -21.11
N ARG A 90 -2.05 5.76 -21.65
CA ARG A 90 -3.48 5.68 -21.95
C ARG A 90 -4.31 5.60 -20.68
N PHE A 91 -3.81 4.84 -19.71
CA PHE A 91 -4.51 4.52 -18.48
C PHE A 91 -3.54 4.39 -17.31
N LEU A 92 -3.92 4.94 -16.15
CA LEU A 92 -3.33 4.67 -14.84
C LEU A 92 -4.34 3.90 -14.01
N ILE A 93 -3.99 2.73 -13.49
CA ILE A 93 -4.84 1.92 -12.62
C ILE A 93 -4.28 1.99 -11.20
N ASN A 94 -5.04 2.52 -10.24
CA ASN A 94 -4.65 2.43 -8.83
C ASN A 94 -5.10 1.11 -8.22
N THR A 95 -4.17 0.43 -7.54
CA THR A 95 -4.43 -0.85 -6.86
C THR A 95 -5.21 -0.65 -5.55
N HIS A 96 -4.89 0.40 -4.82
CA HIS A 96 -5.47 0.79 -3.53
C HIS A 96 -5.16 2.26 -3.24
N VAL A 97 -5.55 2.77 -2.06
CA VAL A 97 -5.56 4.22 -1.77
C VAL A 97 -4.23 4.81 -1.25
N HIS A 98 -3.21 4.02 -0.91
CA HIS A 98 -2.04 4.58 -0.21
C HIS A 98 -1.22 5.54 -1.07
N GLY A 99 -0.63 6.55 -0.41
CA GLY A 99 0.02 7.68 -1.07
C GLY A 99 1.36 7.33 -1.75
N ASP A 100 1.97 6.20 -1.41
CA ASP A 100 3.11 5.64 -2.14
C ASP A 100 2.71 4.82 -3.37
N HIS A 101 1.41 4.77 -3.67
CA HIS A 101 0.82 4.17 -4.88
C HIS A 101 -0.04 5.16 -5.69
N THR A 102 -0.56 6.21 -5.05
CA THR A 102 -1.49 7.20 -5.64
C THR A 102 -1.00 8.65 -5.54
N GLY A 103 0.16 8.87 -4.92
CA GLY A 103 0.66 10.20 -4.62
C GLY A 103 1.00 11.02 -5.86
N GLY A 104 1.20 10.38 -7.01
CA GLY A 104 1.40 11.04 -8.30
C GLY A 104 0.10 11.41 -9.02
N ASN A 105 -1.06 10.97 -8.53
CA ASN A 105 -2.31 11.00 -9.29
C ASN A 105 -2.66 12.40 -9.79
N GLU A 106 -2.50 13.42 -8.95
CA GLU A 106 -2.77 14.83 -9.31
C GLU A 106 -1.93 15.26 -10.53
N ASN A 107 -0.64 14.90 -10.55
CA ASN A 107 0.25 15.23 -11.66
C ASN A 107 -0.14 14.48 -12.93
N MET A 108 -0.55 13.21 -12.81
CA MET A 108 -0.99 12.39 -13.94
C MET A 108 -2.32 12.89 -14.52
N GLY A 109 -3.30 13.20 -13.67
CA GLY A 109 -4.58 13.75 -14.09
C GLY A 109 -4.45 15.13 -14.76
N LYS A 110 -3.59 16.01 -14.23
CA LYS A 110 -3.26 17.31 -14.87
C LYS A 110 -2.61 17.16 -16.25
N ARG A 111 -1.98 16.02 -16.52
CA ARG A 111 -1.41 15.66 -17.83
C ARG A 111 -2.44 15.02 -18.77
N GLY A 112 -3.67 14.80 -18.32
CA GLY A 112 -4.75 14.21 -19.10
C GLY A 112 -4.80 12.68 -19.06
N VAL A 113 -4.02 12.03 -18.19
CA VAL A 113 -4.05 10.56 -18.04
C VAL A 113 -5.37 10.15 -17.42
N LEU A 114 -6.04 9.15 -18.01
CA LEU A 114 -7.27 8.58 -17.47
C LEU A 114 -6.93 7.65 -16.29
N ILE A 115 -7.41 8.02 -15.10
CA ILE A 115 -7.19 7.25 -13.87
C ILE A 115 -8.38 6.32 -13.63
N LEU A 116 -8.09 5.05 -13.35
CA LEU A 116 -9.05 4.00 -13.03
C LEU A 116 -8.76 3.40 -11.66
N ALA A 117 -9.80 3.06 -10.92
CA ALA A 117 -9.66 2.31 -9.67
C ALA A 117 -10.99 1.65 -9.29
N ARG A 118 -11.03 0.97 -8.14
CA ARG A 118 -12.31 0.60 -7.53
C ARG A 118 -13.09 1.81 -7.02
N ASP A 119 -14.41 1.65 -6.88
CA ASP A 119 -15.30 2.66 -6.30
C ASP A 119 -14.79 3.13 -4.92
N GLU A 120 -14.37 2.21 -4.06
CA GLU A 120 -13.86 2.48 -2.71
C GLU A 120 -12.60 3.35 -2.74
N VAL A 121 -11.67 3.09 -3.68
CA VAL A 121 -10.45 3.91 -3.84
C VAL A 121 -10.82 5.34 -4.22
N ARG A 122 -11.78 5.53 -5.14
CA ARG A 122 -12.26 6.88 -5.50
C ARG A 122 -12.89 7.60 -4.31
N VAL A 123 -13.74 6.91 -3.55
CA VAL A 123 -14.37 7.48 -2.34
C VAL A 123 -13.30 7.98 -1.38
N ARG A 124 -12.33 7.12 -1.03
CA ARG A 124 -11.27 7.49 -0.09
C ARG A 124 -10.37 8.61 -0.60
N LEU A 125 -9.99 8.59 -1.88
CA LEU A 125 -9.23 9.69 -2.49
C LEU A 125 -10.02 11.00 -2.47
N SER A 126 -11.34 10.97 -2.66
CA SER A 126 -12.17 12.19 -2.65
C SER A 126 -12.19 12.92 -1.29
N GLU A 127 -11.82 12.23 -0.21
CA GLU A 127 -11.74 12.80 1.13
C GLU A 127 -10.40 13.50 1.41
N GLN A 128 -9.35 13.19 0.64
CA GLN A 128 -7.96 13.60 0.94
C GLN A 128 -7.18 14.17 -0.25
N SER A 129 -7.75 14.16 -1.46
CA SER A 129 -7.05 14.53 -2.69
C SER A 129 -7.89 15.49 -3.55
N PRO A 130 -7.25 16.34 -4.37
CA PRO A 130 -7.96 17.24 -5.29
C PRO A 130 -8.66 16.47 -6.42
N GLU A 131 -9.57 17.14 -7.12
CA GLU A 131 -10.40 16.53 -8.17
C GLU A 131 -9.57 15.87 -9.28
N GLU A 132 -8.45 16.49 -9.67
CA GLU A 132 -7.54 15.98 -10.70
C GLU A 132 -6.84 14.67 -10.31
N ALA A 133 -6.80 14.33 -9.01
CA ALA A 133 -6.21 13.09 -8.53
C ALA A 133 -7.21 11.92 -8.49
N LEU A 134 -8.50 12.16 -8.79
CA LEU A 134 -9.54 11.16 -8.57
C LEU A 134 -9.72 10.24 -9.79
N PRO A 135 -9.86 8.91 -9.58
CA PRO A 135 -10.17 7.95 -10.65
C PRO A 135 -11.47 8.30 -11.38
N VAL A 136 -11.40 8.67 -12.65
CA VAL A 136 -12.57 9.09 -13.45
C VAL A 136 -13.36 7.93 -14.04
N LEU A 137 -12.76 6.73 -14.09
CA LEU A 137 -13.44 5.48 -14.40
C LEU A 137 -13.32 4.56 -13.18
N THR A 138 -14.43 3.95 -12.78
CA THR A 138 -14.41 3.03 -11.65
C THR A 138 -15.04 1.68 -11.98
N TYR A 139 -14.69 0.66 -11.21
CA TYR A 139 -15.22 -0.69 -11.35
C TYR A 139 -15.45 -1.36 -10.00
N ASN A 140 -16.45 -2.23 -9.93
CA ASN A 140 -16.84 -2.92 -8.70
C ASN A 140 -16.33 -4.36 -8.61
N ASP A 141 -16.36 -5.09 -9.73
CA ASP A 141 -15.88 -6.48 -9.78
C ASP A 141 -14.64 -6.57 -10.66
N THR A 142 -14.81 -6.55 -11.98
CA THR A 142 -13.71 -6.70 -12.93
C THR A 142 -13.88 -5.72 -14.07
N ILE A 143 -12.75 -5.17 -14.53
CA ILE A 143 -12.64 -4.47 -15.81
C ILE A 143 -11.55 -5.15 -16.64
N THR A 144 -11.78 -5.22 -17.94
CA THR A 144 -10.83 -5.78 -18.91
C THR A 144 -10.44 -4.70 -19.91
N ILE A 145 -9.13 -4.50 -20.06
CA ILE A 145 -8.58 -3.56 -21.03
C ILE A 145 -7.83 -4.38 -22.09
N HIS A 146 -8.21 -4.20 -23.35
CA HIS A 146 -7.54 -4.81 -24.49
C HIS A 146 -6.65 -3.75 -25.15
N LEU A 147 -5.34 -3.87 -25.00
CA LEU A 147 -4.35 -2.92 -25.53
C LEU A 147 -3.04 -3.64 -25.79
N ASN A 148 -2.31 -3.30 -26.86
CA ASN A 148 -1.00 -3.90 -27.16
C ASN A 148 -1.04 -5.44 -27.36
N GLY A 149 -2.17 -5.97 -27.84
CA GLY A 149 -2.39 -7.42 -27.93
C GLY A 149 -2.46 -8.14 -26.58
N GLU A 150 -2.54 -7.39 -25.48
CA GLU A 150 -2.64 -7.88 -24.11
C GLU A 150 -4.09 -7.76 -23.60
N GLU A 151 -4.49 -8.73 -22.78
CA GLU A 151 -5.74 -8.71 -22.03
C GLU A 151 -5.40 -8.42 -20.57
N VAL A 152 -5.67 -7.18 -20.14
CA VAL A 152 -5.38 -6.70 -18.78
C VAL A 152 -6.63 -6.80 -17.92
N HIS A 153 -6.66 -7.78 -17.03
CA HIS A 153 -7.75 -8.04 -16.10
C HIS A 153 -7.47 -7.38 -14.76
N ALA A 154 -8.08 -6.24 -14.48
CA ALA A 154 -8.11 -5.67 -13.14
C ALA A 154 -9.37 -6.15 -12.42
N PHE A 155 -9.21 -6.85 -11.30
CA PHE A 155 -10.31 -7.46 -10.57
C PHE A 155 -10.19 -7.25 -9.06
N SER A 156 -11.35 -7.05 -8.42
CA SER A 156 -11.46 -6.83 -7.00
C SER A 156 -11.13 -8.09 -6.20
N VAL A 157 -10.57 -7.87 -5.02
CA VAL A 157 -10.37 -8.92 -4.01
C VAL A 157 -11.12 -8.56 -2.73
N SER A 158 -11.23 -9.52 -1.81
CA SER A 158 -11.79 -9.25 -0.48
C SER A 158 -10.99 -8.15 0.23
N PRO A 159 -11.63 -7.30 1.06
CA PRO A 159 -10.94 -6.24 1.81
C PRO A 159 -9.74 -6.74 2.59
N ALA A 160 -8.53 -6.49 2.08
CA ALA A 160 -7.31 -7.15 2.52
C ALA A 160 -6.35 -6.13 3.14
N HIS A 161 -5.50 -5.54 2.33
CA HIS A 161 -4.65 -4.42 2.70
C HIS A 161 -5.51 -3.16 2.96
N THR A 162 -6.48 -2.90 2.07
CA THR A 162 -7.56 -1.90 2.18
C THR A 162 -8.88 -2.49 1.69
N ASP A 163 -9.98 -1.74 1.71
CA ASP A 163 -11.26 -2.17 1.14
C ASP A 163 -11.35 -2.07 -0.39
N GLY A 164 -10.47 -1.28 -1.01
CA GLY A 164 -10.45 -1.00 -2.44
C GLY A 164 -9.47 -1.85 -3.27
N ASP A 165 -8.84 -2.86 -2.65
CA ASP A 165 -7.73 -3.61 -3.25
C ASP A 165 -8.12 -4.29 -4.57
N SER A 166 -7.19 -4.26 -5.52
CA SER A 166 -7.30 -4.95 -6.80
C SER A 166 -6.03 -5.70 -7.19
N PHE A 167 -6.21 -6.84 -7.84
CA PHE A 167 -5.16 -7.51 -8.59
C PHE A 167 -5.31 -7.20 -10.07
N ILE A 168 -4.19 -7.04 -10.75
CA ILE A 168 -4.16 -6.75 -12.19
C ILE A 168 -3.35 -7.84 -12.88
N HIS A 169 -4.02 -8.65 -13.71
CA HIS A 169 -3.45 -9.78 -14.43
C HIS A 169 -3.31 -9.46 -15.92
N PHE A 170 -2.08 -9.42 -16.40
CA PHE A 170 -1.71 -9.35 -17.81
C PHE A 170 -1.68 -10.78 -18.35
N ARG A 171 -2.77 -11.20 -18.99
CA ARG A 171 -3.08 -12.63 -19.22
C ARG A 171 -2.14 -13.30 -20.22
N THR A 172 -1.66 -12.55 -21.22
CA THR A 172 -0.74 -13.04 -22.26
C THR A 172 0.69 -13.06 -21.76
N SER A 173 1.10 -12.02 -21.02
CA SER A 173 2.41 -11.97 -20.36
C SER A 173 2.52 -12.89 -19.14
N ASP A 174 1.40 -13.40 -18.63
CA ASP A 174 1.29 -14.22 -17.41
C ASP A 174 1.93 -13.55 -16.19
N VAL A 175 1.56 -12.28 -15.97
CA VAL A 175 2.03 -11.45 -14.84
C VAL A 175 0.86 -10.92 -14.04
N ILE A 176 0.93 -11.00 -12.71
CA ILE A 176 -0.06 -10.44 -11.79
C ILE A 176 0.59 -9.39 -10.89
N HIS A 177 0.12 -8.15 -10.95
CA HIS A 177 0.45 -7.10 -9.99
C HIS A 177 -0.55 -7.13 -8.84
N THR A 178 -0.06 -7.12 -7.60
CA THR A 178 -0.90 -7.43 -6.43
C THR A 178 -1.21 -6.23 -5.55
N GLY A 179 -0.60 -5.07 -5.82
CA GLY A 179 -0.53 -3.99 -4.84
C GLY A 179 -0.01 -4.53 -3.50
N ASP A 180 -0.42 -3.90 -2.41
CA ASP A 180 0.13 -4.17 -1.08
C ASP A 180 -0.48 -5.36 -0.33
N VAL A 181 -1.42 -6.07 -0.95
CA VAL A 181 -1.92 -7.35 -0.42
C VAL A 181 -0.79 -8.39 -0.33
N PHE A 182 0.17 -8.34 -1.26
CA PHE A 182 1.38 -9.16 -1.21
C PHE A 182 2.63 -8.26 -1.36
N ARG A 183 3.55 -8.40 -0.40
CA ARG A 183 4.81 -7.67 -0.33
C ARG A 183 5.93 -8.63 0.03
N THR A 184 7.16 -8.30 -0.38
CA THR A 184 8.35 -9.11 -0.07
C THR A 184 9.27 -8.48 0.96
N THR A 185 9.02 -7.22 1.33
CA THR A 185 9.91 -6.40 2.15
C THR A 185 9.47 -6.24 3.61
N ALA A 186 8.24 -6.66 3.94
CA ALA A 186 7.66 -6.47 5.26
C ALA A 186 6.61 -7.54 5.60
N PHE A 187 6.22 -7.60 6.87
CA PHE A 187 4.99 -8.28 7.27
C PHE A 187 3.77 -7.65 6.58
N PRO A 188 2.62 -8.36 6.51
CA PRO A 188 1.41 -7.82 5.92
C PRO A 188 1.02 -6.51 6.59
N VAL A 189 0.73 -5.52 5.77
CA VAL A 189 0.10 -4.30 6.22
C VAL A 189 -1.41 -4.50 6.08
N ILE A 190 -2.11 -4.58 7.20
CA ILE A 190 -3.58 -4.63 7.25
C ILE A 190 -4.05 -3.27 7.74
N ASP A 191 -4.48 -2.41 6.83
CA ASP A 191 -4.91 -1.05 7.19
C ASP A 191 -6.39 -1.04 7.58
N THR A 192 -6.64 -1.34 8.86
CA THR A 192 -7.99 -1.37 9.43
C THR A 192 -8.70 -0.02 9.35
N ASN A 193 -7.96 1.10 9.30
CA ASN A 193 -8.56 2.43 9.10
C ASN A 193 -9.08 2.62 7.67
N ASN A 194 -8.45 1.93 6.71
CA ASN A 194 -8.89 1.87 5.32
C ASN A 194 -9.64 0.57 4.97
N GLY A 195 -10.23 -0.09 5.95
CA GLY A 195 -11.13 -1.24 5.75
C GLY A 195 -10.43 -2.57 5.46
N GLY A 196 -9.10 -2.63 5.59
CA GLY A 196 -8.34 -3.88 5.50
C GLY A 196 -8.66 -4.84 6.64
N THR A 197 -8.63 -6.15 6.36
CA THR A 197 -8.92 -7.21 7.34
C THR A 197 -7.98 -8.40 7.18
N LEU A 198 -7.62 -9.07 8.27
CA LEU A 198 -6.84 -10.30 8.28
C LEU A 198 -7.52 -11.40 7.48
N ASN A 199 -8.82 -11.60 7.69
CA ASN A 199 -9.58 -12.60 6.95
C ASN A 199 -9.61 -12.31 5.45
N GLY A 200 -9.79 -11.05 5.06
CA GLY A 200 -9.74 -10.65 3.66
C GLY A 200 -8.34 -10.76 3.06
N THR A 201 -7.27 -10.47 3.82
CA THR A 201 -5.89 -10.74 3.39
C THR A 201 -5.67 -12.22 3.09
N LEU A 202 -6.09 -13.12 3.99
CA LEU A 202 -5.98 -14.57 3.76
C LEU A 202 -6.81 -15.02 2.56
N ALA A 203 -8.01 -14.48 2.37
CA ALA A 203 -8.88 -14.79 1.23
C ALA A 203 -8.28 -14.27 -0.10
N ALA A 204 -7.75 -13.05 -0.12
CA ALA A 204 -7.12 -12.45 -1.29
C ALA A 204 -5.84 -13.20 -1.69
N LEU A 205 -4.99 -13.57 -0.73
CA LEU A 205 -3.83 -14.44 -0.99
C LEU A 205 -4.26 -15.82 -1.50
N GLY A 206 -5.32 -16.39 -0.93
CA GLY A 206 -5.93 -17.63 -1.42
C GLY A 206 -6.39 -17.52 -2.88
N ARG A 207 -7.04 -16.41 -3.25
CA ARG A 207 -7.43 -16.11 -4.63
C ARG A 207 -6.22 -15.96 -5.53
N LEU A 208 -5.17 -15.24 -5.11
CA LEU A 208 -3.92 -15.09 -5.86
C LEU A 208 -3.29 -16.44 -6.20
N ILE A 209 -3.19 -17.32 -5.20
CA ILE A 209 -2.65 -18.68 -5.36
C ILE A 209 -3.53 -19.53 -6.30
N GLY A 210 -4.85 -19.29 -6.31
CA GLY A 210 -5.79 -19.98 -7.18
C GLY A 210 -5.74 -19.53 -8.64
N VAL A 211 -5.49 -18.23 -8.89
CA VAL A 211 -5.40 -17.67 -10.25
C VAL A 211 -4.01 -17.80 -10.86
N ALA A 212 -2.95 -17.82 -10.04
CA ALA A 212 -1.58 -17.97 -10.50
C ALA A 212 -1.31 -19.42 -10.92
N GLY A 213 -0.82 -19.59 -12.14
CA GLY A 213 -0.24 -20.83 -12.62
C GLY A 213 1.14 -21.12 -12.01
N PRO A 214 1.78 -22.23 -12.39
CA PRO A 214 3.12 -22.58 -11.91
C PRO A 214 4.20 -21.59 -12.39
N ASP A 215 4.03 -20.98 -13.56
CA ASP A 215 5.02 -20.11 -14.19
C ASP A 215 4.70 -18.61 -14.05
N THR A 216 3.48 -18.27 -13.61
CA THR A 216 2.99 -16.90 -13.43
C THR A 216 3.95 -16.07 -12.59
N LYS A 217 4.31 -14.90 -13.09
CA LYS A 217 5.13 -13.92 -12.35
C LYS A 217 4.23 -13.06 -11.49
N ILE A 218 4.65 -12.83 -10.25
CA ILE A 218 3.90 -12.05 -9.27
C ILE A 218 4.72 -10.82 -8.92
N VAL A 219 4.18 -9.65 -9.22
CA VAL A 219 4.81 -8.36 -8.92
C VAL A 219 4.16 -7.83 -7.64
N PRO A 220 4.88 -7.84 -6.50
CA PRO A 220 4.34 -7.32 -5.25
C PRO A 220 4.19 -5.80 -5.33
N GLY A 221 3.37 -5.24 -4.45
CA GLY A 221 3.33 -3.78 -4.25
C GLY A 221 4.70 -3.24 -3.85
N HIS A 222 5.51 -4.00 -3.08
CA HIS A 222 6.89 -3.64 -2.74
C HIS A 222 7.86 -4.82 -2.81
N GLY A 223 9.04 -4.54 -3.36
CA GLY A 223 10.18 -5.44 -3.46
C GLY A 223 10.23 -6.22 -4.77
N VAL A 224 10.74 -7.44 -4.75
CA VAL A 224 11.16 -8.14 -5.98
C VAL A 224 10.08 -9.04 -6.57
N VAL A 225 10.15 -9.24 -7.89
CA VAL A 225 9.30 -10.21 -8.61
C VAL A 225 9.40 -11.58 -7.95
N SER A 226 8.22 -12.15 -7.71
CA SER A 226 8.00 -13.39 -6.96
C SER A 226 7.24 -14.40 -7.80
N ASN A 227 6.98 -15.56 -7.21
CA ASN A 227 6.16 -16.62 -7.80
C ASN A 227 5.07 -17.11 -6.85
N ARG A 228 4.25 -18.03 -7.34
CA ARG A 228 3.15 -18.65 -6.59
C ARG A 228 3.57 -19.27 -5.25
N MET A 229 4.76 -19.88 -5.17
CA MET A 229 5.25 -20.49 -3.93
C MET A 229 5.64 -19.45 -2.88
N ASP A 230 6.13 -18.28 -3.30
CA ASP A 230 6.41 -17.18 -2.37
C ASP A 230 5.13 -16.67 -1.71
N VAL A 231 4.04 -16.57 -2.48
CA VAL A 231 2.71 -16.17 -1.97
C VAL A 231 2.16 -17.21 -1.00
N ILE A 232 2.33 -18.51 -1.31
CA ILE A 232 1.98 -19.59 -0.39
C ILE A 232 2.76 -19.43 0.92
N GLY A 233 4.08 -19.23 0.84
CA GLY A 233 4.92 -19.03 2.03
C GLY A 233 4.51 -17.81 2.86
N PHE A 234 4.14 -16.70 2.20
CA PHE A 234 3.66 -15.49 2.87
C PHE A 234 2.32 -15.72 3.58
N ARG A 235 1.35 -16.34 2.91
CA ARG A 235 0.07 -16.72 3.54
C ARG A 235 0.26 -17.68 4.71
N ASP A 236 1.10 -18.69 4.54
CA ASP A 236 1.32 -19.73 5.54
C ASP A 236 2.02 -19.16 6.78
N MET A 237 2.89 -18.16 6.61
CA MET A 237 3.43 -17.36 7.72
C MET A 237 2.31 -16.67 8.51
N ILE A 238 1.35 -16.03 7.83
CA ILE A 238 0.22 -15.37 8.51
C ILE A 238 -0.60 -16.39 9.31
N LEU A 239 -0.87 -17.55 8.73
CA LEU A 239 -1.61 -18.64 9.38
C LEU A 239 -0.87 -19.19 10.58
N ASP A 240 0.45 -19.38 10.48
CA ASP A 240 1.27 -19.86 11.59
C ASP A 240 1.28 -18.86 12.76
N VAL A 241 1.53 -17.57 12.49
CA VAL A 241 1.48 -16.53 13.53
C VAL A 241 0.09 -16.46 14.16
N LYS A 242 -0.98 -16.50 13.35
CA LYS A 242 -2.36 -16.56 13.84
C LYS A 242 -2.56 -17.75 14.79
N SER A 243 -2.10 -18.95 14.42
CA SER A 243 -2.24 -20.16 15.24
C SER A 243 -1.51 -20.09 16.59
N ARG A 244 -0.43 -19.29 16.67
CA ARG A 244 0.33 -19.04 17.91
C ARG A 244 -0.37 -18.02 18.80
N VAL A 245 -1.01 -17.02 18.22
CA VAL A 245 -1.66 -15.91 18.94
C VAL A 245 -3.05 -16.28 19.47
N GLU A 246 -3.83 -17.05 18.71
CA GLU A 246 -5.18 -17.50 19.12
C GLU A 246 -5.25 -18.10 20.55
N PRO A 247 -4.40 -19.07 20.93
CA PRO A 247 -4.44 -19.62 22.29
C PRO A 247 -4.02 -18.61 23.36
N MET A 248 -3.20 -17.61 23.03
CA MET A 248 -2.81 -16.54 23.97
C MET A 248 -4.00 -15.62 24.26
N ILE A 249 -4.74 -15.25 23.22
CA ILE A 249 -5.99 -14.46 23.35
C ILE A 249 -7.04 -15.27 24.14
N ALA A 250 -7.19 -16.56 23.86
CA ALA A 250 -8.11 -17.43 24.60
C ALA A 250 -7.76 -17.54 26.10
N GLN A 251 -6.50 -17.34 26.48
CA GLN A 251 -6.03 -17.26 27.86
C GLN A 251 -6.20 -15.86 28.49
N GLY A 252 -6.75 -14.90 27.74
CA GLY A 252 -6.97 -13.52 28.19
C GLY A 252 -5.69 -12.68 28.23
N MET A 253 -4.64 -13.06 27.49
CA MET A 253 -3.41 -12.26 27.41
C MET A 253 -3.69 -10.92 26.72
N SER A 254 -3.14 -9.83 27.26
CA SER A 254 -3.17 -8.51 26.60
C SER A 254 -2.23 -8.46 25.41
N TYR A 255 -2.39 -7.44 24.55
CA TYR A 255 -1.46 -7.20 23.44
C TYR A 255 0.00 -7.16 23.90
N ASP A 256 0.31 -6.44 24.99
CA ASP A 256 1.69 -6.33 25.49
C ASP A 256 2.26 -7.69 25.90
N GLN A 257 1.44 -8.58 26.46
CA GLN A 257 1.85 -9.93 26.82
C GLN A 257 2.05 -10.81 25.58
N VAL A 258 1.19 -10.68 24.56
CA VAL A 258 1.35 -11.38 23.27
C VAL A 258 2.60 -10.90 22.54
N SER A 259 2.82 -9.58 22.47
CA SER A 259 4.00 -8.97 21.86
C SER A 259 5.28 -9.42 22.56
N ALA A 260 5.30 -9.43 23.90
CA ALA A 260 6.44 -9.90 24.68
C ALA A 260 6.73 -11.41 24.50
N ALA A 261 5.75 -12.21 24.09
CA ALA A 261 5.95 -13.63 23.77
C ALA A 261 6.56 -13.87 22.39
N ASP A 262 6.71 -12.82 21.56
CA ASP A 262 7.33 -12.82 20.24
C ASP A 262 6.88 -13.99 19.32
N PRO A 263 5.56 -14.09 19.03
CA PRO A 263 5.02 -15.17 18.19
C PRO A 263 5.54 -15.10 16.74
N THR A 264 6.09 -13.96 16.33
CA THR A 264 6.61 -13.65 14.99
C THR A 264 8.12 -13.91 14.85
N SER A 265 8.83 -14.21 15.94
CA SER A 265 10.29 -14.44 16.01
C SER A 265 10.91 -15.21 14.83
N ALA A 266 10.27 -16.29 14.39
CA ALA A 266 10.74 -17.13 13.26
C ALA A 266 10.81 -16.38 11.91
N TYR A 267 10.15 -15.23 11.80
CA TYR A 267 9.90 -14.48 10.58
C TYR A 267 10.52 -13.08 10.58
N ASN A 268 10.87 -12.55 11.75
CA ASN A 268 11.40 -11.19 11.92
C ASN A 268 12.68 -10.94 11.08
N ALA A 269 13.54 -11.95 10.92
CA ALA A 269 14.74 -11.83 10.07
C ALA A 269 14.42 -11.59 8.59
N ARG A 270 13.27 -12.08 8.11
CA ARG A 270 12.83 -11.93 6.71
C ARG A 270 11.99 -10.68 6.50
N TYR A 271 11.09 -10.39 7.45
CA TYR A 271 10.02 -9.39 7.28
C TYR A 271 10.17 -8.15 8.17
N GLY A 272 11.21 -8.09 8.99
CA GLY A 272 11.54 -6.93 9.81
C GLY A 272 10.61 -6.77 11.01
N ASP A 273 10.16 -5.54 11.23
CA ASP A 273 9.30 -5.19 12.36
C ASP A 273 7.87 -5.71 12.17
N SER A 274 7.41 -6.51 13.13
CA SER A 274 6.08 -7.11 13.11
C SER A 274 5.02 -6.29 13.83
N GLU A 275 5.34 -5.16 14.48
CA GLU A 275 4.41 -4.46 15.38
C GLU A 275 3.07 -4.16 14.70
N ARG A 276 3.10 -3.55 13.52
CA ARG A 276 1.87 -3.19 12.79
C ARG A 276 1.01 -4.42 12.46
N PHE A 277 1.64 -5.49 11.99
CA PHE A 277 0.96 -6.74 11.65
C PHE A 277 0.39 -7.43 12.88
N LEU A 278 1.20 -7.56 13.95
CA LEU A 278 0.80 -8.22 15.17
C LEU A 278 -0.35 -7.49 15.86
N ARG A 279 -0.34 -6.15 15.85
CA ARG A 279 -1.47 -5.34 16.33
C ARG A 279 -2.74 -5.64 15.55
N ALA A 280 -2.71 -5.52 14.23
CA ALA A 280 -3.89 -5.77 13.39
C ALA A 280 -4.45 -7.19 13.60
N LEU A 281 -3.57 -8.19 13.65
CA LEU A 281 -3.93 -9.58 13.92
C LEU A 281 -4.55 -9.73 15.32
N TYR A 282 -3.93 -9.20 16.37
CA TYR A 282 -4.45 -9.27 17.73
C TYR A 282 -5.83 -8.59 17.84
N SER A 283 -5.97 -7.38 17.29
CA SER A 283 -7.19 -6.61 17.34
C SER A 283 -8.36 -7.34 16.67
N GLU A 284 -8.14 -7.90 15.47
CA GLU A 284 -9.19 -8.66 14.77
C GLU A 284 -9.57 -9.96 15.50
N LEU A 285 -8.59 -10.69 16.06
CA LEU A 285 -8.86 -11.96 16.76
C LEU A 285 -9.50 -11.78 18.14
N SER A 286 -9.14 -10.72 18.86
CA SER A 286 -9.66 -10.44 20.19
C SER A 286 -10.96 -9.63 20.18
N GLY A 287 -11.30 -8.99 19.06
CA GLY A 287 -12.38 -8.01 18.95
C GLY A 287 -12.10 -6.72 19.72
N GLN A 288 -10.84 -6.47 20.11
CA GLN A 288 -10.39 -5.24 20.75
C GLN A 288 -9.77 -4.30 19.73
N PRO A 289 -9.89 -2.97 19.89
CA PRO A 289 -9.17 -2.02 19.04
C PRO A 289 -7.65 -2.16 19.21
#